data_AF-A0A7J9VPW7-F1
#
_entry.id   AF-A0A7J9VPW7-F1
#
_cell.length_a   1.000
_cell.length_b   1.000
_cell.length_c   1.000
_cell.angle_alpha   90.00
_cell.angle_beta   90.00
_cell.angle_gamma   90.00
#
_symmetry.space_group_name_H-M   'P 1'
#
loop_
_entity.id
_entity.type
_entity.pdbx_description
1 polymer ?
#
loop_
_entity_poly.entity_id
_entity_poly.type
_entity_poly.pdbx_seq_one_letter_code
_entity_poly.pdbx_strand_id
1 'polypeptide(L)'
;MATPKPDTTYWRSPALGDAKELELPQGRLRYFDAGSGPPIVFVHGALVNPNLWRKVVPRLAPDHRCVSLELPFGAHEYGMPDADFGPTGLADLIADAIDASGSC
;
A
#
# COMPACT_ATOMS: atom_id res chain seq x y z
N MET A 1 -24.48 21.11 -4.03
CA MET A 1 -24.07 19.85 -3.38
C MET A 1 -22.88 19.32 -4.14
N ALA A 2 -21.75 19.10 -3.48
CA ALA A 2 -20.57 18.53 -4.13
C ALA A 2 -20.89 17.10 -4.57
N THR A 3 -20.66 16.79 -5.85
CA THR A 3 -20.77 15.43 -6.39
C THR A 3 -19.84 14.53 -5.58
N PRO A 4 -20.28 13.34 -5.10
CA PRO A 4 -19.37 12.40 -4.48
C PRO A 4 -18.25 12.10 -5.47
N LYS A 5 -17.00 12.31 -5.05
CA LYS A 5 -15.84 11.93 -5.85
C LYS A 5 -15.97 10.42 -6.11
N PRO A 6 -15.82 9.93 -7.35
CA PRO A 6 -15.89 8.51 -7.62
C PRO A 6 -14.90 7.78 -6.71
N ASP A 7 -15.24 6.54 -6.33
CA ASP A 7 -14.35 5.70 -5.53
C ASP A 7 -12.96 5.71 -6.17
N THR A 8 -12.03 6.36 -5.47
CA THR A 8 -10.66 6.62 -5.94
C THR A 8 -9.84 5.35 -6.14
N THR A 9 -10.40 4.19 -5.76
CA THR A 9 -9.77 2.89 -5.94
C THR A 9 -10.12 2.21 -7.26
N TYR A 10 -10.95 2.79 -8.15
CA TYR A 10 -11.41 2.07 -9.35
C TYR A 10 -10.29 1.61 -10.31
N TRP A 11 -9.13 2.28 -10.32
CA TRP A 11 -7.93 1.87 -11.08
C TRP A 11 -7.00 0.94 -10.29
N ARG A 12 -7.35 0.57 -9.05
CA ARG A 12 -6.71 -0.46 -8.24
C ARG A 12 -7.51 -1.76 -8.35
N SER A 13 -6.79 -2.87 -8.46
CA SER A 13 -7.44 -4.16 -8.65
C SER A 13 -8.11 -4.61 -7.36
N PRO A 14 -9.40 -5.01 -7.39
CA PRO A 14 -10.06 -5.56 -6.21
C PRO A 14 -9.42 -6.87 -5.73
N ALA A 15 -8.60 -7.51 -6.56
CA ALA A 15 -7.82 -8.70 -6.20
C ALA A 15 -6.74 -8.44 -5.14
N LEU A 16 -6.49 -7.17 -4.79
CA LEU A 16 -5.54 -6.79 -3.74
C LEU A 16 -6.16 -6.83 -2.34
N GLY A 17 -7.48 -6.94 -2.22
CA GLY A 17 -8.20 -6.92 -0.95
C GLY A 17 -8.73 -5.54 -0.57
N ASP A 18 -9.00 -5.37 0.72
CA ASP A 18 -9.61 -4.16 1.25
C ASP A 18 -8.59 -3.01 1.27
N ALA A 19 -8.98 -1.87 0.72
CA ALA A 19 -8.18 -0.65 0.80
C ALA A 19 -8.22 -0.09 2.22
N LYS A 20 -7.05 0.22 2.78
CA LYS A 20 -6.86 0.78 4.11
C LYS A 20 -5.84 1.92 4.05
N GLU A 21 -5.83 2.75 5.07
CA GLU A 21 -4.96 3.93 5.14
C GLU A 21 -4.17 3.95 6.45
N LEU A 22 -2.96 4.50 6.39
CA LEU A 22 -2.07 4.76 7.51
C LEU A 22 -1.73 6.25 7.53
N GLU A 23 -1.72 6.84 8.72
CA GLU A 23 -1.14 8.16 8.96
C GLU A 23 0.26 7.94 9.53
N LEU A 24 1.29 8.28 8.76
CA LEU A 24 2.70 8.12 9.12
C LEU A 24 3.38 9.50 9.24
N PRO A 25 4.53 9.62 9.92
CA PRO A 25 5.30 10.86 9.97
C PRO A 25 5.65 11.45 8.59
N GLN A 26 5.83 10.59 7.58
CA GLN A 26 6.14 10.95 6.20
C GLN A 26 4.92 11.40 5.39
N GLY A 27 3.71 11.13 5.90
CA GLY A 27 2.44 11.44 5.25
C GLY A 27 1.49 10.24 5.20
N ARG A 28 0.33 10.46 4.57
CA ARG A 28 -0.73 9.45 4.46
C ARG A 28 -0.39 8.39 3.41
N LEU A 29 -0.39 7.12 3.81
CA LEU A 29 -0.11 5.98 2.95
C LEU A 29 -1.35 5.10 2.78
N ARG A 30 -1.68 4.71 1.55
CA ARG A 30 -2.68 3.67 1.30
C ARG A 30 -2.00 2.29 1.24
N TYR A 31 -2.69 1.27 1.72
CA TYR A 31 -2.33 -0.12 1.49
C TYR A 31 -3.56 -0.97 1.22
N PHE A 32 -3.34 -2.21 0.77
CA PHE A 32 -4.39 -3.20 0.54
C PHE A 32 -4.13 -4.44 1.40
N ASP A 33 -5.18 -4.95 2.03
CA ASP A 33 -5.11 -6.06 2.99
C ASP A 33 -6.03 -7.20 2.55
N ALA A 34 -5.47 -8.40 2.38
CA ALA A 34 -6.20 -9.58 1.96
C ALA A 34 -5.80 -10.82 2.76
N GLY A 35 -6.78 -11.64 3.12
CA GLY A 35 -6.53 -12.90 3.81
C GLY A 35 -6.24 -12.72 5.31
N SER A 36 -5.66 -13.76 5.90
CA SER A 36 -5.32 -13.83 7.33
C SER A 36 -4.19 -14.83 7.55
N GLY A 37 -3.55 -14.80 8.72
CA GLY A 37 -2.41 -15.67 9.03
C GLY A 37 -1.08 -14.90 9.00
N PRO A 38 0.06 -15.60 8.82
CA PRO A 38 1.38 -14.96 8.81
C PRO A 38 1.46 -13.85 7.75
N PRO A 39 2.01 -12.67 8.08
CA PRO A 39 2.00 -11.53 7.18
C PRO A 39 3.05 -11.66 6.05
N ILE A 40 2.67 -11.23 4.85
CA ILE A 40 3.56 -10.98 3.71
C ILE A 40 3.33 -9.54 3.25
N VAL A 41 4.38 -8.73 3.30
CA VAL A 41 4.35 -7.34 2.84
C VAL A 41 4.94 -7.24 1.44
N PHE A 42 4.19 -6.65 0.52
CA PHE A 42 4.59 -6.47 -0.88
C PHE A 42 5.03 -5.03 -1.13
N VAL A 43 6.32 -4.87 -1.42
CA VAL A 43 6.98 -3.62 -1.81
C VAL A 43 7.15 -3.61 -3.33
N HIS A 44 6.60 -2.61 -4.02
CA HIS A 44 6.76 -2.45 -5.46
C HIS A 44 7.96 -1.56 -5.82
N GLY A 45 8.37 -1.57 -7.09
CA GLY A 45 9.44 -0.70 -7.62
C GLY A 45 8.95 0.68 -8.10
N ALA A 46 9.81 1.40 -8.80
CA ALA A 46 9.50 2.73 -9.35
C ALA A 46 8.52 2.69 -10.53
N LEU A 47 7.71 3.75 -10.65
CA LEU A 47 6.73 3.98 -11.72
C LEU A 47 5.69 2.86 -11.90
N VAL A 48 5.50 2.07 -10.83
CA VAL A 48 4.47 1.05 -10.70
C VAL A 48 3.75 1.26 -9.36
N ASN A 49 2.71 0.47 -9.13
CA ASN A 49 1.83 0.57 -7.95
C ASN A 49 1.42 -0.85 -7.49
N PRO A 50 0.60 -0.99 -6.44
CA PRO A 50 0.18 -2.30 -5.90
C PRO A 50 -0.39 -3.28 -6.93
N ASN A 51 -0.96 -2.81 -8.05
CA ASN A 51 -1.47 -3.70 -9.11
C ASN A 51 -0.41 -4.64 -9.69
N LEU A 52 0.89 -4.38 -9.48
CA LEU A 52 1.96 -5.32 -9.79
C LEU A 52 1.68 -6.71 -9.20
N TRP A 53 1.10 -6.75 -8.00
CA TRP A 53 0.87 -7.97 -7.23
C TRP A 53 -0.52 -8.58 -7.39
N ARG A 54 -1.40 -8.00 -8.22
CA ARG A 54 -2.81 -8.44 -8.37
C ARG A 54 -3.01 -9.91 -8.77
N LYS A 55 -2.00 -10.55 -9.34
CA LYS A 55 -2.01 -11.98 -9.71
C LYS A 55 -1.31 -12.89 -8.69
N VAL A 56 -0.59 -12.30 -7.74
CA VAL A 56 0.17 -12.97 -6.69
C VAL A 56 -0.64 -13.02 -5.41
N VAL A 57 -1.22 -11.90 -4.98
CA VAL A 57 -2.01 -11.77 -3.75
C VAL A 57 -3.11 -12.85 -3.65
N PRO A 58 -3.97 -13.09 -4.66
CA PRO A 58 -5.03 -14.11 -4.55
C PRO A 58 -4.52 -15.54 -4.37
N ARG A 59 -3.25 -15.82 -4.70
CA ARG A 59 -2.65 -17.15 -4.57
C ARG A 59 -2.06 -17.40 -3.18
N LEU A 60 -1.77 -16.34 -2.44
CA LEU A 60 -1.13 -16.39 -1.12
C LEU A 60 -2.12 -16.06 0.01
N ALA A 61 -3.12 -15.21 -0.27
CA ALA A 61 -4.16 -14.81 0.67
C ALA A 61 -4.98 -15.96 1.32
N PRO A 62 -5.10 -17.17 0.73
CA PRO A 62 -5.72 -18.30 1.43
C PRO A 62 -4.98 -18.73 2.71
N ASP A 63 -3.64 -18.57 2.74
CA ASP A 63 -2.78 -19.08 3.80
C ASP A 63 -1.99 -17.98 4.55
N HIS A 64 -1.99 -16.76 4.03
CA HIS A 64 -1.22 -15.62 4.55
C HIS A 64 -2.05 -14.34 4.56
N ARG A 65 -1.72 -13.43 5.48
CA ARG A 65 -2.19 -12.04 5.41
C ARG A 65 -1.31 -11.28 4.43
N CYS A 66 -1.87 -10.86 3.30
CA CYS A 66 -1.16 -10.14 2.24
C CYS A 66 -1.38 -8.64 2.38
N VAL A 67 -0.29 -7.88 2.55
CA VAL A 67 -0.31 -6.42 2.72
C VAL A 67 0.44 -5.78 1.55
N SER A 68 -0.25 -5.12 0.62
CA SER A 68 0.38 -4.43 -0.52
C SER A 68 0.43 -2.92 -0.31
N LEU A 69 1.63 -2.36 -0.18
CA LEU A 69 1.84 -0.93 0.11
C LEU A 69 1.79 -0.08 -1.17
N GLU A 70 1.10 1.06 -1.13
CA GLU A 70 1.08 2.05 -2.22
C GLU A 70 2.16 3.13 -2.01
N LEU A 71 3.41 2.76 -2.28
CA LEU A 71 4.59 3.56 -1.97
C LEU A 71 4.73 4.77 -2.92
N PRO A 72 5.38 5.87 -2.47
CA PRO A 72 5.47 7.11 -3.21
C PRO A 72 6.47 7.10 -4.37
N PHE A 73 6.54 6.01 -5.13
CA PHE A 73 7.50 5.83 -6.23
C PHE A 73 6.96 6.26 -7.60
N GLY A 74 6.08 7.26 -7.63
CA GLY A 74 5.63 7.91 -8.87
C GLY A 74 4.34 7.37 -9.53
N ALA A 75 3.61 6.45 -8.90
CA ALA A 75 2.28 6.01 -9.37
C ALA A 75 1.24 5.82 -8.25
N HIS A 76 1.44 6.56 -7.17
CA HIS A 76 0.62 6.58 -5.95
C HIS A 76 -0.37 7.76 -6.00
N GLU A 77 -1.48 7.65 -5.28
CA GLU A 77 -2.50 8.69 -5.27
C GLU A 77 -2.19 9.85 -4.29
N TYR A 78 -1.74 9.53 -3.09
CA TYR A 78 -1.52 10.53 -2.04
C TYR A 78 -0.11 11.09 -2.10
N GLY A 79 0.03 12.33 -2.56
CA GLY A 79 1.32 13.02 -2.50
C GLY A 79 1.84 13.11 -1.05
N MET A 80 3.16 12.94 -0.91
CA MET A 80 3.89 13.05 0.35
C MET A 80 4.96 14.15 0.25
N PRO A 81 4.55 15.43 0.28
CA PRO A 81 5.46 16.54 -0.04
C PRO A 81 6.63 16.70 0.93
N ASP A 82 6.47 16.22 2.17
CA ASP A 82 7.45 16.38 3.26
C ASP A 82 8.32 15.12 3.48
N ALA A 83 8.12 14.06 2.70
CA ALA A 83 8.86 12.81 2.84
C ALA A 83 10.29 12.91 2.28
N ASP A 84 11.24 12.25 2.95
CA ASP A 84 12.58 12.01 2.39
C ASP A 84 12.52 10.88 1.35
N PHE A 85 12.67 11.24 0.08
CA PHE A 85 12.70 10.30 -1.04
C PHE A 85 14.09 9.70 -1.32
N GLY A 86 15.08 9.97 -0.46
CA GLY A 86 16.35 9.27 -0.46
C GLY A 86 16.20 7.79 -0.08
N PRO A 87 17.17 6.92 -0.44
CA PRO A 87 17.06 5.48 -0.18
C PRO A 87 16.78 5.11 1.29
N THR A 88 17.38 5.83 2.24
CA THR A 88 17.16 5.62 3.68
C THR A 88 15.79 6.11 4.12
N GLY A 89 15.37 7.31 3.72
CA GLY A 89 14.04 7.83 4.04
C GLY A 89 12.91 6.94 3.51
N LEU A 90 13.09 6.36 2.33
CA LEU A 90 12.17 5.37 1.77
C LEU A 90 12.18 4.04 2.54
N ALA A 91 13.35 3.60 3.02
CA ALA A 91 13.45 2.40 3.85
C ALA A 91 12.76 2.61 5.20
N ASP A 92 12.95 3.77 5.83
CA ASP A 92 12.29 4.17 7.08
C ASP A 92 10.78 4.24 6.90
N LEU A 93 10.28 4.82 5.80
CA LEU A 93 8.86 4.83 5.46
C LEU A 93 8.29 3.41 5.35
N ILE A 94 9.01 2.50 4.68
CA ILE A 94 8.58 1.10 4.55
C ILE A 94 8.55 0.42 5.93
N ALA A 95 9.56 0.64 6.77
CA ALA A 95 9.61 0.09 8.12
C ALA A 95 8.44 0.58 8.98
N ASP A 96 8.20 1.90 9.01
CA ASP A 96 7.07 2.51 9.73
C ASP A 96 5.72 1.98 9.24
N ALA A 97 5.58 1.77 7.92
CA ALA A 97 4.36 1.20 7.35
C ALA A 97 4.14 -0.27 7.76
N ILE A 98 5.21 -1.08 7.85
CA ILE A 98 5.14 -2.46 8.32
C ILE A 98 4.62 -2.48 9.77
N ASP A 99 5.22 -1.68 10.65
CA ASP A 99 4.84 -1.60 12.05
C ASP A 99 3.39 -1.10 12.21
N ALA A 100 3.03 -0.01 11.52
CA ALA A 100 1.70 0.60 11.61
C ALA A 100 0.59 -0.28 11.00
N SER A 101 0.91 -1.15 10.04
CA SER A 101 -0.06 -2.10 9.46
C SER A 101 -0.37 -3.30 10.37
N GLY A 102 0.30 -3.42 11.53
CA GLY A 102 0.20 -4.55 12.44
C GLY A 102 0.82 -5.82 11.83
N SER A 103 1.93 -5.67 11.11
CA SER A 103 2.66 -6.78 10.47
C SER A 103 3.93 -7.20 11.24
N CYS A 104 4.20 -6.54 12.38
CA CYS A 104 5.22 -6.89 13.37
C CYS A 104 4.56 -7.25 14.72
#